data_AF-A0A9P8FDV3-F1
#
_entry.id   AF-A0A9P8FDV3-F1
#
_cell.length_a   1.000
_cell.length_b   1.000
_cell.length_c   1.000
_cell.angle_alpha   90.00
_cell.angle_beta   90.00
_cell.angle_gamma   90.00
#
_symmetry.space_group_name_H-M   'P 1'
#
loop_
_entity.id
_entity.type
_entity.pdbx_description
1 polymer ?
#
loop_
_entity_poly.entity_id
_entity_poly.type
_entity_poly.pdbx_seq_one_letter_code
_entity_poly.pdbx_strand_id
1 'polypeptide(L)'
;MAWEQLEPTPPHLSYLLISSFLIVYCLFATFVRNRLHLSEPPLALLVGILLGPRVLGWLNPNSCPQQGCTGDESDRWGWGDTQVQEISRVILGVQVFTVGIGLPRYYASKHWKSVGILLTIVMTFGWFVCSLFAALMFKVDIATALTIAACLTPTDPVLSSSILSNSQFSTRVPKRIKDMLAAESGCNDGISFPFLYVGLYALIHADSKAAIKEYFLITILWQCTFGIVAGLVIGTIFNRLLRFSDGRGYVDSAGMIVFYLLLAVFS
;
A
#
# COMPACT_ATOMS: atom_id res chain seq x y z
N MET A 1 27.57 31.56 -8.65
CA MET A 1 26.14 31.62 -9.03
C MET A 1 25.47 32.55 -8.04
N ALA A 2 24.57 33.43 -8.47
CA ALA A 2 24.31 34.69 -7.75
C ALA A 2 23.47 34.57 -6.46
N TRP A 3 22.85 33.43 -6.16
CA TRP A 3 21.99 33.27 -4.97
C TRP A 3 21.91 31.79 -4.56
N GLU A 4 22.85 31.29 -3.76
CA GLU A 4 22.82 29.91 -3.24
C GLU A 4 21.53 29.61 -2.44
N GLN A 5 20.89 30.63 -1.87
CA GLN A 5 19.62 30.52 -1.14
C GLN A 5 18.40 30.27 -2.04
N LEU A 6 18.52 30.49 -3.35
CA LEU A 6 17.46 30.27 -4.34
C LEU A 6 17.64 28.96 -5.12
N GLU A 7 18.70 28.20 -4.86
CA GLU A 7 18.93 26.94 -5.54
C GLU A 7 17.88 25.90 -5.08
N PRO A 8 17.12 25.31 -6.01
CA PRO A 8 16.08 24.35 -5.66
C PRO A 8 16.74 23.11 -5.04
N THR A 9 16.40 22.83 -3.78
CA THR A 9 16.80 21.58 -3.14
C THR A 9 16.05 20.40 -3.75
N PRO A 10 16.60 19.18 -3.73
CA PRO A 10 15.92 18.00 -4.26
C PRO A 10 14.50 17.74 -3.67
N PRO A 11 14.22 18.03 -2.37
CA PRO A 11 12.85 18.01 -1.85
C PRO A 11 11.91 19.02 -2.53
N HIS A 12 12.37 20.25 -2.83
CA HIS A 12 11.55 21.25 -3.52
C HIS A 12 11.12 20.76 -4.90
N LEU A 13 12.05 20.13 -5.64
CA LEU A 13 11.77 19.55 -6.95
C LEU A 13 10.74 18.40 -6.85
N SER A 14 10.87 17.55 -5.83
CA SER A 14 9.92 16.46 -5.57
C SER A 14 8.52 16.98 -5.25
N TYR A 15 8.39 17.98 -4.37
CA TYR A 15 7.09 18.58 -4.06
C TYR A 15 6.46 19.21 -5.28
N LEU A 16 7.24 19.93 -6.09
CA LEU A 16 6.75 20.57 -7.31
C LEU A 16 6.28 19.53 -8.33
N LEU A 17 7.07 18.50 -8.61
CA LEU A 17 6.73 17.49 -9.62
C LEU A 17 5.55 16.60 -9.20
N ILE A 18 5.55 16.10 -7.96
CA ILE A 18 4.46 15.28 -7.45
C ILE A 18 3.16 16.09 -7.40
N SER A 19 3.19 17.31 -6.84
CA SER A 19 1.98 18.15 -6.78
C SER A 19 1.49 18.55 -8.16
N SER A 20 2.38 18.88 -9.10
CA SER A 20 2.00 19.24 -10.47
C SER A 20 1.34 18.06 -11.19
N PHE A 21 1.90 16.86 -11.05
CA PHE A 21 1.29 15.64 -11.57
C PHE A 21 -0.10 15.40 -10.96
N LEU A 22 -0.22 15.47 -9.64
CA LEU A 22 -1.49 15.23 -8.94
C LEU A 22 -2.55 16.29 -9.29
N ILE A 23 -2.17 17.57 -9.42
CA ILE A 23 -3.07 18.64 -9.84
C ILE A 23 -3.58 18.40 -11.26
N VAL A 24 -2.67 18.12 -12.21
CA VAL A 24 -3.05 17.82 -13.60
C VAL A 24 -3.94 16.57 -13.63
N TYR A 25 -3.57 15.52 -12.90
CA TYR A 25 -4.38 14.32 -12.80
C TYR A 25 -5.79 14.62 -12.28
N CYS A 26 -5.92 15.37 -11.18
CA CYS A 26 -7.21 15.76 -10.60
C CYS A 26 -8.06 16.57 -11.57
N LEU A 27 -7.47 17.53 -12.31
CA LEU A 27 -8.18 18.35 -13.29
C LEU A 27 -8.75 17.51 -14.44
N PHE A 28 -8.05 16.44 -14.85
CA PHE A 28 -8.43 15.58 -15.98
C PHE A 28 -8.94 14.20 -15.56
N ALA A 29 -9.15 13.93 -14.26
CA ALA A 29 -9.43 12.58 -13.75
C ALA A 29 -10.66 11.95 -14.42
N THR A 30 -11.74 12.71 -14.59
CA THR A 30 -12.97 12.25 -15.26
C THR A 30 -12.73 11.92 -16.73
N PHE A 31 -11.90 12.71 -17.43
CA PHE A 31 -11.56 12.48 -18.83
C PHE A 31 -10.71 11.21 -18.98
N VAL A 32 -9.65 11.09 -18.17
CA VAL A 32 -8.77 9.90 -18.16
C VAL A 32 -9.57 8.64 -17.85
N ARG A 33 -10.43 8.69 -16.82
CA ARG A 33 -11.21 7.53 -16.38
C ARG A 33 -12.34 7.15 -17.33
N ASN A 34 -13.14 8.11 -17.81
CA ASN A 34 -14.36 7.83 -18.57
C ASN A 34 -14.19 7.87 -20.09
N ARG A 35 -13.13 8.49 -20.62
CA ARG A 35 -12.89 8.55 -22.08
C ARG A 35 -11.70 7.71 -22.51
N LEU A 36 -10.58 7.80 -21.78
CA LEU A 36 -9.39 7.00 -22.07
C LEU A 36 -9.43 5.61 -21.43
N HIS A 37 -10.30 5.39 -20.44
CA HIS A 37 -10.41 4.14 -19.68
C HIS A 37 -9.08 3.68 -19.07
N LEU A 38 -8.20 4.63 -18.75
CA LEU A 38 -6.91 4.34 -18.12
C LEU A 38 -7.05 4.33 -16.61
N SER A 39 -6.41 3.35 -15.97
CA SER A 39 -6.25 3.33 -14.51
C SER A 39 -5.12 4.27 -14.08
N GLU A 40 -5.16 4.67 -12.81
CA GLU A 40 -4.24 5.63 -12.21
C GLU A 40 -2.80 5.09 -12.11
N PRO A 41 -2.56 3.83 -11.70
CA PRO A 41 -1.20 3.33 -11.47
C PRO A 41 -0.30 3.26 -12.73
N PRO A 42 -0.77 2.79 -13.91
CA PRO A 42 0.04 2.83 -15.13
C PRO A 42 0.45 4.24 -15.55
N LEU A 43 -0.43 5.23 -15.35
CA LEU A 43 -0.12 6.62 -15.67
C LEU A 43 0.96 7.17 -14.72
N ALA A 44 0.83 6.91 -13.42
CA ALA A 44 1.85 7.28 -12.44
C ALA A 44 3.20 6.61 -12.74
N LEU A 45 3.19 5.33 -13.13
CA LEU A 45 4.40 4.61 -13.55
C LEU A 45 5.06 5.25 -14.78
N LEU A 46 4.28 5.59 -15.81
CA LEU A 46 4.81 6.24 -17.01
C LEU A 46 5.44 7.59 -16.70
N VAL A 47 4.78 8.40 -15.86
CA VAL A 47 5.34 9.68 -15.41
C VAL A 47 6.62 9.46 -14.60
N GLY A 48 6.65 8.46 -13.71
CA GLY A 48 7.86 8.08 -12.98
C GLY A 48 9.01 7.66 -13.89
N ILE A 49 8.76 6.89 -14.95
CA ILE A 49 9.78 6.50 -15.94
C ILE A 49 10.29 7.71 -16.72
N LEU A 50 9.40 8.63 -17.11
CA LEU A 50 9.76 9.85 -17.85
C LEU A 50 10.57 10.82 -16.98
N LEU A 51 10.20 11.00 -15.72
CA LEU A 51 10.93 11.85 -14.78
C LEU A 51 12.22 11.18 -14.26
N GLY A 52 12.30 9.85 -14.38
CA GLY A 52 13.39 9.03 -13.89
C GLY A 52 14.70 9.14 -14.67
N PRO A 53 15.74 8.39 -14.25
CA PRO A 53 17.10 8.45 -14.81
C PRO A 53 17.19 8.11 -16.29
N ARG A 54 16.22 7.38 -16.84
CA ARG A 54 16.26 6.91 -18.23
C ARG A 54 15.88 7.98 -19.26
N VAL A 55 15.19 9.04 -18.84
CA VAL A 55 14.65 10.05 -19.78
C VAL A 55 15.05 11.45 -19.36
N LEU A 56 14.47 12.00 -18.28
CA LEU A 56 14.75 13.37 -17.84
C LEU A 56 15.83 13.45 -16.74
N GLY A 57 15.99 12.40 -15.94
CA GLY A 57 16.97 12.35 -14.86
C GLY A 57 16.69 13.32 -13.70
N TRP A 58 15.47 13.83 -13.59
CA TRP A 58 15.08 14.77 -12.53
C TRP A 58 14.78 14.07 -11.20
N LEU A 59 14.32 12.81 -11.25
CA LEU A 59 14.12 11.96 -10.09
C LEU A 59 15.05 10.75 -10.21
N ASN A 60 16.20 10.79 -9.54
CA ASN A 60 17.15 9.68 -9.51
C ASN A 60 17.09 8.94 -8.16
N PRO A 61 16.26 7.88 -8.03
CA PRO A 61 16.26 7.05 -6.84
C PRO A 61 17.61 6.33 -6.73
N ASN A 62 18.38 6.68 -5.71
CA ASN A 62 19.65 6.06 -5.31
C ASN A 62 20.60 5.69 -6.46
N SER A 63 20.99 6.67 -7.28
CA SER A 63 22.12 6.47 -8.20
C SER A 63 23.43 6.42 -7.40
N CYS A 64 23.85 5.24 -6.96
CA CYS A 64 25.28 4.99 -6.70
C CYS A 64 25.91 4.55 -8.03
N PRO A 65 26.78 5.37 -8.66
CA PRO A 65 27.62 4.84 -9.72
C PRO A 65 28.49 3.70 -9.15
N GLN A 66 28.82 2.72 -9.99
CA GLN A 66 29.42 1.42 -9.65
C GLN A 66 30.74 1.44 -8.83
N GLN A 67 31.23 2.59 -8.38
CA GLN A 67 32.44 2.74 -7.56
C GLN A 67 32.17 3.60 -6.32
N GLY A 68 31.49 3.01 -5.34
CA GLY A 68 31.37 3.55 -3.99
C GLY A 68 30.35 4.69 -3.85
N CYS A 69 29.54 4.62 -2.79
CA CYS A 69 28.59 5.66 -2.43
C CYS A 69 29.30 6.82 -1.69
N THR A 70 30.34 7.39 -2.31
CA THR A 70 31.15 8.51 -1.79
C THR A 70 31.05 9.75 -2.68
N GLY A 71 29.98 9.88 -3.46
CA GLY A 71 29.68 11.07 -4.27
C GLY A 71 28.78 12.06 -3.54
N ASP A 72 28.94 13.34 -3.86
CA ASP A 72 28.18 14.50 -3.35
C ASP A 72 26.66 14.20 -3.25
N GLU A 73 26.05 14.59 -2.12
CA GLU A 73 24.62 14.39 -1.85
C GLU A 73 23.69 15.18 -2.80
N SER A 74 24.25 16.12 -3.56
CA SER A 74 23.51 17.03 -4.47
C SER A 74 22.90 16.34 -5.70
N ASP A 75 23.41 15.16 -6.09
CA ASP A 75 22.94 14.43 -7.28
C ASP A 75 21.81 13.41 -6.96
N ARG A 76 21.36 13.36 -5.71
CA ARG A 76 20.29 12.46 -5.26
C ARG A 76 18.93 13.13 -5.40
N TRP A 77 17.91 12.31 -5.66
CA TRP A 77 16.49 12.70 -5.66
C TRP A 77 16.00 13.35 -4.34
N GLY A 78 16.82 13.37 -3.28
CA GLY A 78 16.49 13.98 -1.99
C GLY A 78 15.58 13.17 -1.10
N TRP A 79 14.86 12.20 -1.66
CA TRP A 79 14.09 11.21 -0.92
C TRP A 79 14.84 9.88 -1.04
N GLY A 80 15.47 9.47 0.06
CA GLY A 80 16.10 8.16 0.17
C GLY A 80 15.08 7.06 0.45
N ASP A 81 15.58 5.82 0.54
CA ASP A 81 14.75 4.64 0.80
C ASP A 81 13.90 4.79 2.07
N THR A 82 14.46 5.40 3.12
CA THR A 82 13.77 5.60 4.38
C THR A 82 12.53 6.48 4.21
N GLN A 83 12.65 7.62 3.50
CA GLN A 83 11.52 8.53 3.31
C GLN A 83 10.43 7.87 2.46
N VAL A 84 10.81 7.17 1.40
CA VAL A 84 9.85 6.45 0.54
C VAL A 84 9.14 5.36 1.35
N GLN A 85 9.87 4.58 2.16
CA GLN A 85 9.28 3.54 3.00
C GLN A 85 8.30 4.10 4.04
N GLU A 86 8.66 5.17 4.74
CA GLU A 86 7.78 5.79 5.74
C GLU A 86 6.54 6.41 5.10
N ILE A 87 6.68 7.11 3.96
CA ILE A 87 5.55 7.66 3.21
C ILE A 87 4.63 6.53 2.71
N SER A 88 5.19 5.46 2.13
CA SER A 88 4.41 4.28 1.72
C SER A 88 3.68 3.64 2.90
N ARG A 89 4.32 3.53 4.07
CA ARG A 89 3.69 2.98 5.28
C ARG A 89 2.47 3.80 5.70
N VAL A 90 2.60 5.14 5.73
CA VAL A 90 1.47 6.03 6.06
C VAL A 90 0.36 5.93 5.02
N ILE A 91 0.70 5.93 3.73
CA ILE A 91 -0.29 5.81 2.64
C ILE A 91 -1.06 4.49 2.76
N LEU A 92 -0.36 3.37 2.95
CA LEU A 92 -0.98 2.05 3.11
C LEU A 92 -1.89 1.99 4.34
N GLY A 93 -1.44 2.53 5.48
CA GLY A 93 -2.25 2.61 6.70
C GLY A 93 -3.56 3.39 6.47
N VAL A 94 -3.47 4.57 5.85
CA VAL A 94 -4.64 5.39 5.49
C VAL A 94 -5.56 4.68 4.50
N GLN A 95 -5.01 4.02 3.49
CA GLN A 95 -5.77 3.31 2.47
C GLN A 95 -6.57 2.15 3.07
N VAL A 96 -5.90 1.26 3.80
CA VAL A 96 -6.53 0.10 4.45
C VAL A 96 -7.59 0.53 5.46
N PHE A 97 -7.30 1.57 6.25
CA PHE A 97 -8.25 2.13 7.21
C PHE A 97 -9.50 2.72 6.53
N THR A 98 -9.31 3.45 5.43
CA THR A 98 -10.42 4.03 4.64
C THR A 98 -11.33 2.95 4.08
N VAL A 99 -10.75 1.84 3.60
CA VAL A 99 -11.52 0.67 3.16
C VAL A 99 -12.33 0.08 4.33
N GLY A 100 -11.72 -0.04 5.51
CA GLY A 100 -12.39 -0.53 6.72
C GLY A 100 -13.64 0.29 7.11
N ILE A 101 -13.57 1.61 7.02
CA ILE A 101 -14.72 2.51 7.31
C ILE A 101 -15.78 2.45 6.21
N GLY A 102 -15.36 2.30 4.95
CA GLY A 102 -16.27 2.24 3.81
C GLY A 102 -17.19 1.01 3.81
N LEU A 103 -16.82 -0.05 4.54
CA LEU A 103 -17.60 -1.29 4.59
C LEU A 103 -18.87 -1.15 5.45
N PRO A 104 -19.96 -1.87 5.09
CA PRO A 104 -21.16 -1.91 5.92
C PRO A 104 -20.87 -2.41 7.35
N ARG A 105 -21.70 -1.96 8.31
CA ARG A 105 -21.59 -2.40 9.72
C ARG A 105 -21.61 -3.93 9.81
N TYR A 106 -20.64 -4.49 10.53
CA TYR A 106 -20.50 -5.94 10.75
C TYR A 106 -20.35 -6.77 9.45
N TYR A 107 -19.92 -6.15 8.34
CA TYR A 107 -19.76 -6.88 7.07
C TYR A 107 -18.74 -8.01 7.18
N ALA A 108 -17.54 -7.71 7.70
CA ALA A 108 -16.47 -8.70 7.85
C ALA A 108 -16.89 -9.87 8.76
N SER A 109 -17.61 -9.63 9.85
CA SER A 109 -18.09 -10.70 10.73
C SER A 109 -19.25 -11.50 10.15
N LYS A 110 -20.10 -10.90 9.31
CA LYS A 110 -21.19 -11.62 8.63
C LYS A 110 -20.70 -12.47 7.47
N HIS A 111 -19.68 -12.01 6.75
CA HIS A 111 -19.14 -12.65 5.55
C HIS A 111 -17.75 -13.27 5.74
N TRP A 112 -17.35 -13.51 6.99
CA TRP A 112 -16.00 -13.97 7.37
C TRP A 112 -15.58 -15.26 6.65
N LYS A 113 -16.51 -16.17 6.35
CA LYS A 113 -16.20 -17.40 5.62
C LYS A 113 -15.75 -17.12 4.18
N SER A 114 -16.48 -16.26 3.47
CA SER A 114 -16.17 -15.93 2.08
C SER A 114 -14.86 -15.14 1.99
N VAL A 115 -14.72 -14.12 2.85
CA VAL A 115 -13.50 -13.30 2.93
C VAL A 115 -12.31 -14.17 3.37
N GLY A 116 -12.49 -15.03 4.37
CA GLY A 116 -11.46 -15.95 4.84
C GLY A 116 -10.98 -16.95 3.79
N ILE A 117 -11.89 -17.54 2.99
CA ILE A 117 -11.50 -18.45 1.89
C ILE A 117 -10.66 -17.74 0.83
N LEU A 118 -11.05 -16.51 0.45
CA LEU A 118 -10.29 -15.70 -0.51
C LEU A 118 -8.89 -15.39 0.02
N LEU A 119 -8.81 -14.90 1.26
CA LEU A 119 -7.57 -14.45 1.88
C LEU A 119 -6.63 -15.57 2.30
N THR A 120 -7.13 -16.79 2.52
CA THR A 120 -6.30 -17.92 2.94
C THR A 120 -6.10 -18.89 1.78
N ILE A 121 -7.12 -19.63 1.39
CA ILE A 121 -6.99 -20.72 0.41
C ILE A 121 -6.63 -20.19 -0.97
N VAL A 122 -7.40 -19.22 -1.49
CA VAL A 122 -7.19 -18.71 -2.85
C VAL A 122 -5.87 -17.94 -2.93
N MET A 123 -5.63 -17.06 -1.96
CA MET A 123 -4.39 -16.29 -1.87
C MET A 123 -3.15 -17.20 -1.74
N THR A 124 -3.19 -18.22 -0.88
CA THR A 124 -2.08 -19.19 -0.72
C THR A 124 -1.82 -19.97 -2.01
N PHE A 125 -2.88 -20.41 -2.69
CA PHE A 125 -2.74 -21.10 -3.96
C PHE A 125 -2.13 -20.19 -5.03
N GLY A 126 -2.61 -18.94 -5.13
CA GLY A 126 -2.04 -17.93 -6.01
C GLY A 126 -0.55 -17.68 -5.73
N TRP A 127 -0.19 -17.55 -4.45
CA TRP A 127 1.19 -17.39 -4.02
C TRP A 127 2.11 -18.53 -4.47
N PHE A 128 1.68 -19.79 -4.30
CA PHE A 128 2.45 -20.94 -4.77
C PHE A 128 2.60 -20.97 -6.29
N VAL A 129 1.52 -20.69 -7.03
CA VAL A 129 1.56 -20.66 -8.50
C VAL A 129 2.50 -19.55 -8.98
N CYS A 130 2.37 -18.33 -8.44
CA CYS A 130 3.26 -17.21 -8.75
C CYS A 130 4.73 -17.53 -8.41
N SER A 131 4.99 -18.18 -7.28
CA SER A 131 6.32 -18.60 -6.86
C SER A 131 6.92 -19.60 -7.86
N LEU A 132 6.15 -20.59 -8.30
CA LEU A 132 6.59 -21.53 -9.31
C LEU A 132 6.98 -20.83 -10.62
N PHE A 133 6.15 -19.91 -11.11
CA PHE A 133 6.47 -19.14 -12.32
C PHE A 133 7.70 -18.25 -12.12
N ALA A 134 7.83 -17.58 -10.98
CA ALA A 134 9.00 -16.76 -10.67
C ALA A 134 10.29 -17.60 -10.65
N ALA A 135 10.27 -18.77 -10.02
CA ALA A 135 11.41 -19.70 -10.02
C ALA A 135 11.79 -20.16 -11.43
N LEU A 136 10.79 -20.50 -12.27
CA LEU A 136 11.04 -20.98 -13.64
C LEU A 136 11.54 -19.87 -14.58
N MET A 137 10.98 -18.66 -14.48
CA MET A 137 11.31 -17.54 -15.36
C MET A 137 12.66 -16.91 -15.01
N PHE A 138 12.88 -16.64 -13.71
CA PHE A 138 14.09 -15.93 -13.26
C PHE A 138 15.23 -16.88 -12.86
N LYS A 139 14.98 -18.20 -12.80
CA LYS A 139 15.96 -19.22 -12.38
C LYS A 139 16.56 -18.93 -11.01
N VAL A 140 15.73 -18.42 -10.10
CA VAL A 140 16.09 -18.09 -8.72
C VAL A 140 15.76 -19.25 -7.79
N ASP A 141 16.35 -19.25 -6.60
CA ASP A 141 16.04 -20.23 -5.57
C ASP A 141 14.59 -20.08 -5.07
N ILE A 142 14.10 -21.13 -4.40
CA ILE A 142 12.71 -21.22 -3.95
C ILE A 142 12.38 -20.10 -2.96
N ALA A 143 13.29 -19.74 -2.05
CA ALA A 143 13.02 -18.73 -1.04
C ALA A 143 12.91 -17.33 -1.66
N THR A 144 13.77 -17.01 -2.63
CA THR A 144 13.66 -15.79 -3.45
C THR A 144 12.35 -15.79 -4.24
N ALA A 145 11.99 -16.91 -4.87
CA ALA A 145 10.75 -17.02 -5.64
C ALA A 145 9.49 -16.84 -4.77
N LEU A 146 9.47 -17.43 -3.56
CA LEU A 146 8.40 -17.23 -2.57
C LEU A 146 8.30 -15.77 -2.12
N THR A 147 9.44 -15.11 -1.92
CA THR A 147 9.50 -13.68 -1.56
C THR A 147 8.93 -12.81 -2.68
N ILE A 148 9.35 -13.02 -3.93
CA ILE A 148 8.81 -12.31 -5.10
C ILE A 148 7.30 -12.52 -5.23
N ALA A 149 6.85 -13.77 -5.08
CA ALA A 149 5.44 -14.10 -5.17
C ALA A 149 4.63 -13.41 -4.06
N ALA A 150 5.17 -13.30 -2.84
CA ALA A 150 4.48 -12.64 -1.73
C ALA A 150 4.18 -11.16 -2.04
N CYS A 151 5.08 -10.46 -2.74
CA CYS A 151 4.86 -9.09 -3.21
C CYS A 151 3.81 -8.98 -4.32
N LEU A 152 3.57 -10.04 -5.09
CA LEU A 152 2.60 -10.06 -6.19
C LEU A 152 1.21 -10.56 -5.76
N THR A 153 1.15 -11.27 -4.65
CA THR A 153 -0.07 -11.91 -4.15
C THR A 153 -1.16 -10.94 -3.66
N PRO A 154 -0.87 -9.83 -2.95
CA PRO A 154 -1.92 -8.89 -2.55
C PRO A 154 -2.58 -8.23 -3.77
N THR A 155 -3.90 -8.16 -3.74
CA THR A 155 -4.79 -7.70 -4.81
C THR A 155 -5.34 -6.30 -4.52
N ASP A 156 -4.78 -5.27 -5.14
CA ASP A 156 -5.18 -3.86 -4.89
C ASP A 156 -6.52 -3.51 -5.59
N PRO A 157 -7.54 -2.91 -4.91
CA PRO A 157 -8.77 -2.58 -5.58
C PRO A 157 -8.62 -1.30 -6.39
N VAL A 158 -7.49 -0.56 -6.28
CA VAL A 158 -7.19 0.67 -7.03
C VAL A 158 -7.05 0.36 -8.51
N LEU A 159 -6.40 -0.75 -8.89
CA LEU A 159 -6.37 -1.20 -10.28
C LEU A 159 -7.78 -1.54 -10.79
N SER A 160 -8.63 -2.07 -9.89
CA SER A 160 -10.04 -2.36 -10.16
C SER A 160 -10.96 -1.15 -9.94
N SER A 161 -10.43 -0.01 -9.48
CA SER A 161 -11.24 1.14 -9.06
C SER A 161 -11.84 1.86 -10.26
N SER A 162 -11.29 1.71 -11.45
CA SER A 162 -11.96 2.12 -12.70
C SER A 162 -13.32 1.43 -12.87
N ILE A 163 -13.51 0.24 -12.29
CA ILE A 163 -14.76 -0.53 -12.27
C ILE A 163 -15.54 -0.30 -10.96
N LEU A 164 -14.86 -0.17 -9.82
CA LEU A 164 -15.47 -0.09 -8.48
C LEU A 164 -15.80 1.33 -8.02
N SER A 165 -14.99 2.32 -8.37
CA SER A 165 -15.24 3.75 -8.13
C SER A 165 -16.28 4.25 -9.13
N ASN A 166 -16.99 5.35 -8.79
CA ASN A 166 -18.13 5.98 -9.48
C ASN A 166 -17.95 6.33 -10.99
N SER A 167 -17.39 5.44 -11.80
CA SER A 167 -17.35 5.46 -13.25
C SER A 167 -18.69 5.01 -13.80
N GLN A 168 -18.94 5.28 -15.08
CA GLN A 168 -20.15 4.81 -15.76
C GLN A 168 -20.36 3.29 -15.64
N PHE A 169 -19.27 2.52 -15.54
CA PHE A 169 -19.31 1.06 -15.41
C PHE A 169 -19.63 0.57 -14.00
N SER A 170 -19.35 1.36 -12.96
CA SER A 170 -19.62 0.98 -11.57
C SER A 170 -21.10 0.80 -11.23
N THR A 171 -21.98 1.41 -12.04
CA THR A 171 -23.44 1.24 -11.96
C THR A 171 -23.89 -0.17 -12.38
N ARG A 172 -23.06 -0.88 -13.16
CA ARG A 172 -23.34 -2.23 -13.66
C ARG A 172 -22.91 -3.33 -12.69
N VAL A 173 -22.07 -3.01 -11.70
CA VAL A 173 -21.57 -3.98 -10.72
C VAL A 173 -22.45 -3.96 -9.46
N PRO A 174 -23.04 -5.10 -9.06
CA PRO A 174 -23.83 -5.20 -7.85
C PRO A 174 -23.06 -4.77 -6.60
N LYS A 175 -23.72 -4.03 -5.70
CA LYS A 175 -23.10 -3.55 -4.45
C LYS A 175 -22.45 -4.66 -3.63
N ARG A 176 -23.09 -5.84 -3.57
CA ARG A 176 -22.54 -7.02 -2.88
C ARG A 176 -21.13 -7.42 -3.36
N ILE A 177 -20.88 -7.35 -4.67
CA ILE A 177 -19.56 -7.70 -5.23
C ILE A 177 -18.54 -6.61 -4.86
N LYS A 178 -18.95 -5.34 -4.93
CA LYS A 178 -18.09 -4.21 -4.54
C LYS A 178 -17.67 -4.28 -3.07
N ASP A 179 -18.63 -4.54 -2.18
CA ASP A 179 -18.36 -4.67 -0.74
C ASP A 179 -17.47 -5.91 -0.44
N MET A 180 -17.63 -7.01 -1.19
CA MET A 180 -16.79 -8.20 -1.05
C MET A 180 -15.35 -7.96 -1.52
N LEU A 181 -15.17 -7.34 -2.68
CA LEU A 181 -13.84 -6.99 -3.22
C LEU A 181 -13.14 -5.96 -2.33
N ALA A 182 -13.88 -4.96 -1.82
CA ALA A 182 -13.35 -4.02 -0.85
C ALA A 182 -12.91 -4.73 0.45
N ALA A 183 -13.70 -5.69 0.95
CA ALA A 183 -13.33 -6.44 2.17
C ALA A 183 -12.13 -7.37 1.97
N GLU A 184 -12.05 -8.06 0.83
CA GLU A 184 -10.85 -8.84 0.47
C GLU A 184 -9.63 -7.93 0.43
N SER A 185 -9.74 -6.82 -0.30
CA SER A 185 -8.60 -5.94 -0.53
C SER A 185 -8.22 -5.07 0.67
N GLY A 186 -9.12 -4.84 1.63
CA GLY A 186 -8.74 -4.20 2.89
C GLY A 186 -7.95 -5.13 3.81
N CYS A 187 -7.98 -6.44 3.59
CA CYS A 187 -7.36 -7.42 4.48
C CYS A 187 -6.15 -8.13 3.86
N ASN A 188 -6.06 -8.20 2.52
CA ASN A 188 -4.99 -8.91 1.83
C ASN A 188 -3.60 -8.30 2.07
N ASP A 189 -3.48 -6.98 2.17
CA ASP A 189 -2.23 -6.27 2.43
C ASP A 189 -1.63 -6.74 3.77
N GLY A 190 -2.45 -6.80 4.82
CA GLY A 190 -2.03 -7.31 6.13
C GLY A 190 -1.74 -8.81 6.14
N ILE A 191 -2.50 -9.60 5.40
CA ILE A 191 -2.33 -11.07 5.32
C ILE A 191 -1.14 -11.47 4.45
N SER A 192 -0.66 -10.58 3.57
CA SER A 192 0.54 -10.80 2.75
C SER A 192 1.83 -10.90 3.59
N PHE A 193 1.86 -10.27 4.77
CA PHE A 193 3.03 -10.26 5.67
C PHE A 193 3.51 -11.67 6.03
N PRO A 194 2.65 -12.58 6.56
CA PRO A 194 3.01 -13.97 6.76
C PRO A 194 3.63 -14.66 5.55
N PHE A 195 3.15 -14.40 4.32
CA PHE A 195 3.72 -15.02 3.12
C PHE A 195 5.12 -14.47 2.80
N LEU A 196 5.30 -13.15 2.94
CA LEU A 196 6.58 -12.49 2.71
C LEU A 196 7.66 -13.01 3.66
N TYR A 197 7.34 -13.11 4.96
CA TYR A 197 8.31 -13.52 5.97
C TYR A 197 8.66 -15.01 5.92
N VAL A 198 7.83 -15.88 5.32
CA VAL A 198 8.23 -17.26 5.03
C VAL A 198 9.44 -17.29 4.08
N GLY A 199 9.35 -16.56 2.96
CA GLY A 199 10.45 -16.46 2.00
C GLY A 199 11.67 -15.75 2.60
N LEU A 200 11.44 -14.64 3.31
CA LEU A 200 12.52 -13.85 3.88
C LEU A 200 13.31 -14.61 4.96
N TYR A 201 12.63 -15.31 5.89
CA TYR A 201 13.33 -16.09 6.89
C TYR A 201 14.04 -17.31 6.30
N ALA A 202 13.51 -17.90 5.23
CA ALA A 202 14.22 -18.95 4.50
C ALA A 202 15.50 -18.43 3.80
N LEU A 203 15.59 -17.13 3.49
CA LEU A 203 16.79 -16.50 2.94
C LEU A 203 17.81 -16.10 4.02
N ILE A 204 17.34 -15.56 5.15
CA ILE A 204 18.22 -14.97 6.19
C ILE A 204 18.80 -16.05 7.11
N HIS A 205 18.03 -17.10 7.42
CA HIS A 205 18.45 -18.13 8.38
C HIS A 205 18.94 -19.39 7.69
N ALA A 206 20.16 -19.81 8.04
CA ALA A 206 20.71 -21.09 7.59
C ALA A 206 20.05 -22.30 8.30
N ASP A 207 19.61 -22.14 9.54
CA ASP A 207 18.92 -23.18 10.30
C ASP A 207 17.39 -23.02 10.19
N SER A 208 16.73 -24.03 9.62
CA SER A 208 15.28 -24.05 9.47
C SER A 208 14.54 -24.00 10.80
N LYS A 209 15.12 -24.51 11.90
CA LYS A 209 14.47 -24.45 13.21
C LYS A 209 14.42 -23.03 13.76
N ALA A 210 15.50 -22.27 13.60
CA ALA A 210 15.56 -20.86 13.96
C ALA A 210 14.57 -20.03 13.12
N ALA A 211 14.54 -20.27 11.82
CA ALA A 211 13.60 -19.62 10.89
C ALA A 211 12.13 -19.83 11.30
N ILE A 212 11.73 -21.08 11.55
CA ILE A 212 10.34 -21.41 11.95
C ILE A 212 9.99 -20.80 13.32
N LYS A 213 10.94 -20.81 14.26
CA LYS A 213 10.74 -20.22 15.59
C LYS A 213 10.52 -18.72 15.51
N GLU A 214 11.35 -17.99 14.78
CA GLU A 214 11.19 -16.55 14.60
C GLU A 214 9.94 -16.20 13.80
N TYR A 215 9.65 -16.95 12.73
CA TYR A 215 8.40 -16.81 11.99
C TYR A 215 7.17 -16.87 12.90
N PHE A 216 7.11 -17.89 13.75
CA PHE A 216 5.96 -18.07 14.62
C PHE A 216 5.91 -17.02 15.75
N LEU A 217 7.03 -16.77 16.44
CA LEU A 217 7.06 -15.86 17.59
C LEU A 217 6.99 -14.38 17.17
N ILE A 218 7.76 -13.99 16.15
CA ILE A 218 7.89 -12.60 15.72
C ILE A 218 6.81 -12.26 14.70
N THR A 219 6.65 -13.01 13.63
CA THR A 219 5.65 -12.63 12.60
C THR A 219 4.24 -12.94 13.07
N ILE A 220 3.93 -14.18 13.45
CA ILE A 220 2.55 -14.57 13.75
C ILE A 220 2.08 -14.01 15.10
N LEU A 221 2.81 -14.27 16.19
CA LEU A 221 2.38 -13.88 17.53
C LEU A 221 2.61 -12.40 17.81
N TRP A 222 3.80 -11.88 17.55
CA TRP A 222 4.08 -10.47 17.78
C TRP A 222 3.44 -9.60 16.69
N GLN A 223 3.93 -9.58 15.45
CA GLN A 223 3.47 -8.62 14.45
C GLN A 223 1.97 -8.75 14.11
N CYS A 224 1.50 -9.95 13.75
CA CYS A 224 0.11 -10.14 13.33
C CYS A 224 -0.87 -10.14 14.51
N THR A 225 -0.66 -10.99 15.52
CA THR A 225 -1.64 -11.15 16.61
C THR A 225 -1.70 -9.90 17.50
N PHE A 226 -0.56 -9.35 17.91
CA PHE A 226 -0.55 -8.09 18.66
C PHE A 226 -1.10 -6.94 17.82
N GLY A 227 -0.74 -6.84 16.53
CA GLY A 227 -1.26 -5.81 15.62
C GLY A 227 -2.79 -5.83 15.53
N ILE A 228 -3.39 -7.03 15.37
CA ILE A 228 -4.85 -7.20 15.37
C ILE A 228 -5.45 -6.77 16.71
N VAL A 229 -4.88 -7.21 17.84
CA VAL A 229 -5.39 -6.87 19.17
C VAL A 229 -5.29 -5.37 19.43
N ALA A 230 -4.14 -4.75 19.14
CA ALA A 230 -3.91 -3.33 19.30
C ALA A 230 -4.88 -2.52 18.42
N GLY A 231 -5.03 -2.88 17.14
CA GLY A 231 -5.99 -2.25 16.22
C GLY A 231 -7.44 -2.36 16.71
N LEU A 232 -7.85 -3.52 17.23
CA LEU A 232 -9.18 -3.70 17.81
C LEU A 232 -9.39 -2.83 19.06
N VAL A 233 -8.40 -2.74 19.94
CA VAL A 233 -8.45 -1.91 21.15
C VAL A 233 -8.53 -0.42 20.79
N ILE A 234 -7.60 0.07 19.96
CA ILE A 234 -7.55 1.46 19.51
C ILE A 234 -8.84 1.83 18.79
N GLY A 235 -9.23 1.04 17.78
CA GLY A 235 -10.45 1.28 17.00
C GLY A 235 -11.71 1.30 17.88
N THR A 236 -11.81 0.41 18.86
CA THR A 236 -12.98 0.37 19.77
C THR A 236 -13.02 1.58 20.71
N ILE A 237 -11.87 1.94 21.29
CA ILE A 237 -11.77 3.10 22.21
C ILE A 237 -12.13 4.38 21.46
N PHE A 238 -11.49 4.63 20.31
CA PHE A 238 -11.71 5.85 19.54
C PHE A 238 -13.11 5.94 18.94
N ASN A 239 -13.69 4.83 18.47
CA ASN A 239 -15.10 4.82 18.05
C ASN A 239 -16.06 5.15 19.21
N ARG A 240 -15.77 4.67 20.43
CA ARG A 240 -16.58 5.01 21.61
C ARG A 240 -16.45 6.49 21.99
N LEU A 241 -15.23 7.05 21.93
CA LEU A 241 -14.98 8.46 22.15
C LEU A 241 -15.68 9.33 21.09
N LEU A 242 -15.60 8.96 19.82
CA LEU A 242 -16.25 9.70 18.74
C LEU A 242 -17.76 9.74 18.92
N ARG A 243 -18.40 8.61 19.24
CA ARG A 243 -19.85 8.53 19.51
C ARG A 243 -20.27 9.36 20.72
N PHE A 244 -19.42 9.43 21.74
CA PHE A 244 -19.67 10.28 22.90
C PHE A 244 -19.64 11.76 22.53
N SER A 245 -18.65 12.18 21.75
CA SER A 245 -18.52 13.57 21.30
C SER A 245 -19.61 13.98 20.32
N ASP A 246 -19.97 13.11 19.37
CA ASP A 246 -21.06 13.29 18.41
C ASP A 246 -22.43 13.37 19.13
N GLY A 247 -22.70 12.47 20.07
CA GLY A 247 -23.94 12.48 20.85
C GLY A 247 -24.13 13.74 21.72
N ARG A 248 -23.06 14.52 21.94
CA ARG A 248 -23.10 15.82 22.62
C ARG A 248 -22.99 17.03 21.69
N GLY A 249 -22.91 16.81 20.38
CA GLY A 249 -22.77 17.87 19.38
C GLY A 249 -21.41 18.59 19.42
N TYR A 250 -20.35 17.94 19.91
CA TYR A 250 -19.00 18.54 19.96
C TYR A 250 -18.24 18.41 18.64
N VAL A 251 -18.70 17.56 17.73
CA VAL A 251 -18.02 17.26 16.45
C VAL A 251 -19.02 17.47 15.32
N ASP A 252 -18.55 18.14 14.26
CA ASP A 252 -19.29 18.34 13.02
C ASP A 252 -18.91 17.28 11.97
N SER A 253 -19.67 17.22 10.88
CA SER A 253 -19.45 16.22 9.82
C SER A 253 -18.06 16.28 9.19
N ALA A 254 -17.45 17.47 9.10
CA ALA A 254 -16.10 17.63 8.57
C ALA A 254 -15.05 17.07 9.57
N GLY A 255 -15.21 17.37 10.86
CA GLY A 255 -14.39 16.84 11.94
C GLY A 255 -14.39 15.31 11.99
N MET A 256 -15.49 14.65 11.65
CA MET A 256 -15.53 13.18 11.59
C MET A 256 -14.61 12.59 10.52
N ILE A 257 -14.56 13.19 9.32
CA ILE A 257 -13.70 12.70 8.23
C ILE A 257 -12.23 12.87 8.61
N VAL A 258 -11.88 14.03 9.16
CA VAL A 258 -10.51 14.31 9.62
C VAL A 258 -10.11 13.39 10.76
N PHE A 259 -11.02 13.12 11.71
CA PHE A 259 -10.78 12.20 12.81
C PHE A 259 -10.38 10.81 12.33
N TYR A 260 -11.07 10.28 11.32
CA TYR A 260 -10.73 8.99 10.73
C TYR A 260 -9.35 8.99 10.06
N LEU A 261 -9.02 10.02 9.29
CA LEU A 261 -7.70 10.15 8.68
C LEU A 261 -6.58 10.19 9.73
N LEU A 262 -6.76 11.01 10.78
CA LEU A 262 -5.78 11.13 11.86
C LEU A 262 -5.63 9.83 12.65
N LEU A 263 -6.72 9.10 12.86
CA LEU A 263 -6.67 7.80 13.54
C LEU A 263 -5.89 6.76 12.73
N ALA A 264 -5.99 6.80 11.40
CA ALA A 264 -5.22 5.92 10.52
C ALA A 264 -3.71 6.20 10.54
N VAL A 265 -3.32 7.47 10.74
CA VAL A 265 -1.89 7.84 10.90
C VAL A 265 -1.37 7.51 12.30
N PHE A 266 -2.25 7.52 13.30
CA PHE A 266 -1.90 7.19 14.68
C PHE A 266 -1.68 5.69 14.91
N SER A 267 -2.41 4.84 14.19
CA SER A 267 -2.36 3.37 14.30
C SER A 267 -1.19 2.75 13.55
#